data_AF-M0LXD3-F1
#
_entry.id   AF-M0LXD3-F1
#
_cell.length_a   1.000
_cell.length_b   1.000
_cell.length_c   1.000
_cell.angle_alpha   90.00
_cell.angle_beta   90.00
_cell.angle_gamma   90.00
#
_symmetry.space_group_name_H-M   'P 1'
#
loop_
_entity.id
_entity.type
_entity.pdbx_description
1 polymer ?
#
loop_
_entity_poly.entity_id
_entity_poly.type
_entity_poly.pdbx_seq_one_letter_code
_entity_poly.pdbx_strand_id
1 'polypeptide(L)'
;MVEDAGCDPSGNEPCDDQITAAADDYTLLEFPEGEYKITEKNAVLGHTNVGFVGTGDTRFVVPEDFNEKVLVVDRGEGVLFEGIDIDQRADGATPALHIAGDDDIRVHDVELIGQGIHR
;
A
#
# COMPACT_ATOMS: atom_id res chain seq x y z
N MET A 1 -8.00 10.86 11.55
CA MET A 1 -8.47 11.84 10.54
C MET A 1 -8.47 11.10 9.21
N VAL A 2 -9.37 11.45 8.28
CA VAL A 2 -9.33 10.88 6.94
C VAL A 2 -8.50 11.82 6.08
N GLU A 3 -7.44 11.32 5.48
CA GLU A 3 -6.59 12.09 4.59
C GLU A 3 -6.64 11.52 3.18
N ASP A 4 -6.84 12.40 2.20
CA ASP A 4 -6.52 12.08 0.81
C ASP A 4 -5.00 11.99 0.74
N ALA A 5 -4.49 10.82 0.37
CA ALA A 5 -3.05 10.62 0.23
C ALA A 5 -2.43 11.62 -0.77
N GLY A 6 -3.23 12.22 -1.67
CA GLY A 6 -2.73 13.15 -2.68
C GLY A 6 -1.95 12.47 -3.80
N CYS A 7 -2.14 11.15 -3.93
CA CYS A 7 -1.53 10.35 -4.96
C CYS A 7 -2.26 10.47 -6.29
N ASP A 8 -1.53 10.34 -7.39
CA ASP A 8 -2.09 10.28 -8.74
C ASP A 8 -2.78 8.92 -8.99
N PRO A 9 -4.12 8.87 -9.14
CA PRO A 9 -4.86 7.63 -9.37
C PRO A 9 -4.76 7.13 -10.81
N SER A 10 -4.06 7.86 -11.69
CA SER A 10 -3.82 7.45 -13.09
C SER A 10 -2.50 6.72 -13.28
N GLY A 11 -1.69 6.58 -12.24
CA GLY A 11 -0.43 5.85 -12.25
C GLY A 11 0.70 6.52 -13.04
N ASN A 12 0.56 7.79 -13.40
CA ASN A 12 1.59 8.51 -14.14
C ASN A 12 2.70 9.02 -13.21
N GLU A 13 2.32 9.53 -12.03
CA GLU A 13 3.24 10.00 -10.99
C GLU A 13 3.34 8.99 -9.83
N PRO A 14 4.55 8.79 -9.27
CA PRO A 14 4.72 7.97 -8.07
C PRO A 14 3.95 8.52 -6.86
N CYS A 15 3.45 7.61 -6.02
CA CYS A 15 2.70 7.85 -4.79
C CYS A 15 3.56 7.67 -3.52
N ASP A 16 4.85 7.35 -3.68
CA ASP A 16 5.74 6.94 -2.59
C ASP A 16 5.91 8.01 -1.49
N ASP A 17 6.27 9.25 -1.88
CA ASP A 17 6.47 10.37 -0.95
C ASP A 17 5.18 10.76 -0.23
N GLN A 18 4.06 10.70 -0.95
CA GLN A 18 2.73 11.04 -0.47
C GLN A 18 2.27 10.09 0.64
N ILE A 19 2.43 8.78 0.44
CA ILE A 19 2.09 7.76 1.44
C ILE A 19 2.86 8.01 2.74
N THR A 20 4.17 8.20 2.64
CA THR A 20 5.03 8.34 3.83
C THR A 20 4.86 9.68 4.53
N ALA A 21 4.48 10.74 3.79
CA ALA A 21 4.21 12.06 4.37
C ALA A 21 2.84 12.16 5.07
N ALA A 22 1.82 11.45 4.55
CA ALA A 22 0.46 11.49 5.11
C ALA A 22 0.25 10.49 6.26
N ALA A 23 1.03 9.42 6.34
CA ALA A 23 0.90 8.44 7.41
C ALA A 23 1.31 9.03 8.78
N ASP A 24 0.38 8.98 9.73
CA ASP A 24 0.59 9.42 11.11
C ASP A 24 -0.34 8.64 12.07
N ASP A 25 -0.20 8.90 13.37
CA ASP A 25 -1.09 8.38 14.40
C ASP A 25 -2.55 8.78 14.14
N TYR A 26 -3.46 7.81 14.30
CA TYR A 26 -4.90 7.95 14.13
C TYR A 26 -5.31 8.42 12.73
N THR A 27 -4.53 8.08 11.70
CA THR A 27 -4.78 8.48 10.31
C THR A 27 -5.28 7.31 9.46
N LEU A 28 -6.36 7.57 8.71
CA LEU A 28 -6.86 6.68 7.68
C LEU A 28 -6.54 7.30 6.32
N LEU A 29 -5.68 6.65 5.54
CA LEU A 29 -5.36 7.04 4.18
C LEU A 29 -6.37 6.35 3.26
N GLU A 30 -7.19 7.15 2.59
CA GLU A 30 -8.17 6.64 1.63
C GLU A 30 -7.66 6.78 0.20
N PHE A 31 -7.85 5.72 -0.56
CA PHE A 31 -7.48 5.61 -1.96
C PHE A 31 -8.77 5.37 -2.77
N PRO A 32 -9.23 6.34 -3.55
CA PRO A 32 -10.29 6.14 -4.54
C PRO A 32 -10.00 5.03 -5.55
N GLU A 33 -10.99 4.70 -6.39
CA GLU A 33 -10.78 3.85 -7.56
C GLU A 33 -9.66 4.42 -8.44
N GLY A 34 -8.67 3.58 -8.78
CA GLY A 34 -7.50 4.03 -9.53
C GLY A 34 -6.30 3.09 -9.45
N GLU A 35 -5.28 3.44 -10.23
CA GLU A 35 -3.98 2.78 -10.26
C GLU A 35 -2.94 3.75 -9.69
N TYR A 36 -2.30 3.37 -8.59
CA TYR A 36 -1.35 4.20 -7.86
C TYR A 36 0.04 3.61 -8.02
N LYS A 37 0.95 4.38 -8.62
CA LYS A 37 2.29 3.91 -8.95
C LYS A 37 3.19 3.91 -7.72
N ILE A 38 3.75 2.74 -7.41
CA ILE A 38 4.73 2.54 -6.33
C ILE A 38 6.06 2.20 -6.96
N THR A 39 7.09 2.99 -6.69
CA THR A 39 8.41 2.82 -7.31
C THR A 39 9.50 2.46 -6.32
N GLU A 40 9.22 2.57 -5.03
CA GLU A 40 10.15 2.18 -3.98
C GLU A 40 9.42 1.59 -2.77
N LYS A 41 10.19 1.33 -1.71
CA LYS A 41 9.67 0.78 -0.47
C LYS A 41 9.18 1.90 0.43
N ASN A 42 7.87 1.90 0.71
CA ASN A 42 7.24 2.85 1.62
C ASN A 42 7.19 2.28 3.04
N ALA A 43 7.90 2.91 3.98
CA ALA A 43 7.98 2.45 5.37
C ALA A 43 7.22 3.38 6.31
N VAL A 44 6.19 2.84 6.96
CA VAL A 44 5.34 3.50 7.94
C VAL A 44 5.50 2.76 9.27
N LEU A 45 6.19 3.39 10.23
CA LEU A 45 6.74 2.67 11.38
C LEU A 45 6.25 3.24 12.71
N GLY A 46 5.70 2.38 13.57
CA GLY A 46 5.40 2.73 14.97
C GLY A 46 4.22 3.67 15.18
N HIS A 47 3.33 3.81 14.18
CA HIS A 47 2.12 4.61 14.31
C HIS A 47 0.99 3.81 14.96
N THR A 48 0.17 4.50 15.74
CA THR A 48 -1.02 3.94 16.39
C THR A 48 -2.26 4.24 15.56
N ASN A 49 -3.14 3.27 15.32
CA ASN A 49 -4.38 3.43 14.57
C ASN A 49 -4.16 4.03 13.16
N VAL A 50 -3.22 3.46 12.41
CA VAL A 50 -2.96 3.82 11.00
C VAL A 50 -3.65 2.83 10.07
N GLY A 51 -4.29 3.32 9.02
CA GLY A 51 -5.00 2.49 8.06
C GLY A 51 -4.85 2.93 6.62
N PHE A 52 -4.95 1.97 5.71
CA PHE A 52 -4.92 2.15 4.26
C PHE A 52 -6.17 1.49 3.67
N VAL A 53 -7.04 2.30 3.07
CA VAL A 53 -8.35 1.83 2.60
C VAL A 53 -8.58 2.21 1.14
N GLY A 54 -8.83 1.21 0.30
CA GLY A 54 -9.38 1.40 -1.03
C GLY A 54 -10.91 1.53 -0.96
N THR A 55 -11.47 2.46 -1.73
CA THR A 55 -12.93 2.73 -1.78
C THR A 55 -13.58 2.33 -3.10
N GLY A 56 -12.84 1.61 -3.95
CA GLY A 56 -13.27 1.09 -5.25
C GLY A 56 -12.28 0.03 -5.77
N ASP A 57 -12.13 -0.10 -7.10
CA ASP A 57 -11.04 -0.90 -7.70
C ASP A 57 -9.72 -0.13 -7.53
N THR A 58 -9.09 -0.30 -6.38
CA THR A 58 -7.87 0.41 -5.96
C THR A 58 -6.67 -0.50 -6.09
N ARG A 59 -5.71 -0.12 -6.93
CA ARG A 59 -4.51 -0.94 -7.22
C ARG A 59 -3.22 -0.17 -6.99
N PHE A 60 -2.30 -0.79 -6.28
CA PHE A 60 -0.91 -0.38 -6.22
C PHE A 60 -0.13 -1.10 -7.31
N VAL A 61 0.29 -0.35 -8.34
CA VAL A 61 1.01 -0.87 -9.50
C VAL A 61 2.50 -0.63 -9.34
N VAL A 62 3.31 -1.63 -9.68
CA VAL A 62 4.78 -1.57 -9.58
C VAL A 62 5.44 -1.64 -10.96
N PRO A 63 6.66 -1.08 -11.14
CA PRO A 63 7.38 -1.20 -12.40
C PRO A 63 7.91 -2.62 -12.65
N GLU A 64 8.40 -2.86 -13.87
CA GLU A 64 9.16 -4.07 -14.21
C GLU A 64 10.34 -4.27 -13.25
N ASP A 65 10.67 -5.53 -12.98
CA ASP A 65 11.74 -5.97 -12.08
C ASP A 65 11.64 -5.44 -10.63
N PHE A 66 10.50 -4.86 -10.23
CA PHE A 66 10.31 -4.39 -8.86
C PHE A 66 10.36 -5.57 -7.87
N ASN A 67 11.37 -5.59 -7.01
CA ASN A 67 11.60 -6.64 -6.04
C ASN A 67 11.81 -6.07 -4.64
N GLU A 68 10.80 -5.35 -4.17
CA GLU A 68 10.76 -4.69 -2.86
C GLU A 68 9.37 -4.84 -2.24
N LYS A 69 9.19 -4.31 -1.03
CA LYS A 69 7.88 -4.23 -0.38
C LYS A 69 7.19 -2.94 -0.80
N VAL A 70 5.98 -3.01 -1.34
CA VAL A 70 5.22 -1.81 -1.73
C VAL A 70 4.92 -0.92 -0.54
N LEU A 71 4.60 -1.56 0.59
CA LEU A 71 4.27 -0.90 1.85
C LEU A 71 4.71 -1.79 3.02
N VAL A 72 5.35 -1.15 3.99
CA VAL A 72 5.81 -1.74 5.24
C VAL A 72 5.16 -1.01 6.38
N VAL A 73 4.20 -1.66 7.04
CA VAL A 73 3.64 -1.19 8.31
C VAL A 73 4.13 -2.11 9.42
N ASP A 74 4.98 -1.57 10.28
CA ASP A 74 5.71 -2.33 11.29
C ASP A 74 5.76 -1.55 12.61
N ARG A 75 5.53 -2.24 13.73
CA ARG A 75 5.32 -1.72 15.09
C ARG A 75 4.05 -0.88 15.21
N GLY A 76 3.62 -0.63 16.44
CA GLY A 76 2.40 0.13 16.73
C GLY A 76 1.17 -0.76 16.79
N GLU A 77 0.05 -0.22 17.23
CA GLU A 77 -1.21 -0.94 17.50
C GLU A 77 -2.34 -0.39 16.62
N GLY A 78 -3.24 -1.25 16.15
CA GLY A 78 -4.39 -0.82 15.35
C GLY A 78 -4.03 -0.57 13.88
N VAL A 79 -3.54 -1.60 13.18
CA VAL A 79 -3.16 -1.50 11.76
C VAL A 79 -4.30 -2.01 10.88
N LEU A 80 -4.71 -1.21 9.89
CA LEU A 80 -5.75 -1.60 8.93
C LEU A 80 -5.25 -1.60 7.48
N PHE A 81 -5.51 -2.69 6.77
CA PHE A 81 -5.50 -2.75 5.31
C PHE A 81 -6.87 -3.23 4.83
N GLU A 82 -7.54 -2.45 3.99
CA GLU A 82 -8.87 -2.81 3.47
C GLU A 82 -9.06 -2.41 2.01
N GLY A 83 -9.49 -3.32 1.14
CA GLY A 83 -9.92 -3.00 -0.22
C GLY A 83 -8.82 -2.50 -1.16
N ILE A 84 -7.56 -2.88 -0.92
CA ILE A 84 -6.42 -2.48 -1.75
C ILE A 84 -5.79 -3.72 -2.38
N ASP A 85 -5.57 -3.67 -3.69
CA ASP A 85 -4.86 -4.71 -4.41
C ASP A 85 -3.42 -4.29 -4.76
N ILE A 86 -2.53 -5.26 -4.83
CA ILE A 86 -1.15 -5.09 -5.29
C ILE A 86 -1.02 -5.77 -6.65
N ASP A 87 -0.74 -4.99 -7.69
CA ASP A 87 -0.60 -5.49 -9.04
C ASP A 87 0.85 -5.88 -9.33
N GLN A 88 1.07 -7.19 -9.40
CA GLN A 88 2.36 -7.81 -9.67
C GLN A 88 2.54 -8.19 -11.16
N ARG A 89 1.61 -7.85 -12.06
CA ARG A 89 1.63 -8.36 -13.44
C ARG A 89 2.76 -7.78 -14.31
N ALA A 90 3.49 -6.78 -13.85
CA ALA A 90 4.67 -6.27 -14.54
C ALA A 90 5.75 -7.35 -14.66
N ASP A 91 6.51 -7.34 -15.77
CA ASP A 91 7.52 -8.37 -16.03
C ASP A 91 8.59 -8.38 -14.93
N GLY A 92 8.96 -9.56 -14.46
CA GLY A 92 9.96 -9.72 -13.40
C GLY A 92 9.58 -9.18 -12.01
N ALA A 93 8.38 -8.61 -11.82
CA ALA A 93 7.99 -8.01 -10.55
C ALA A 93 7.66 -9.06 -9.48
N THR A 94 8.18 -8.84 -8.27
CA THR A 94 7.93 -9.65 -7.08
C THR A 94 7.69 -8.75 -5.85
N PRO A 95 6.63 -7.91 -5.86
CA PRO A 95 6.31 -7.05 -4.73
C PRO A 95 5.83 -7.85 -3.52
N ALA A 96 5.85 -7.23 -2.34
CA ALA A 96 5.26 -7.77 -1.14
C ALA A 96 4.60 -6.69 -0.28
N LEU A 97 3.57 -7.09 0.47
CA LEU A 97 3.03 -6.30 1.59
C LEU A 97 3.67 -6.80 2.88
N HIS A 98 4.20 -5.89 3.71
CA HIS A 98 4.72 -6.25 5.02
C HIS A 98 3.85 -5.66 6.12
N ILE A 99 3.25 -6.55 6.92
CA ILE A 99 2.31 -6.23 7.98
C ILE A 99 2.85 -6.80 9.29
N ALA A 100 3.21 -5.94 10.23
CA ALA A 100 3.86 -6.31 11.48
C ALA A 100 3.51 -5.35 12.64
N GLY A 101 2.23 -5.17 12.95
CA GLY A 101 1.79 -4.47 14.16
C GLY A 101 2.00 -5.28 15.45
N ASP A 102 1.96 -4.60 16.60
CA ASP A 102 2.09 -5.21 17.92
C ASP A 102 0.76 -5.87 18.38
N ASP A 103 -0.40 -5.25 18.07
CA ASP A 103 -1.76 -5.75 18.34
C ASP A 103 -2.80 -5.08 17.40
N ASP A 104 -4.02 -5.61 17.34
CA ASP A 104 -5.15 -5.16 16.50
C ASP A 104 -4.79 -4.95 15.02
N ILE A 105 -4.22 -5.98 14.39
CA ILE A 105 -3.99 -6.02 12.94
C ILE A 105 -5.24 -6.54 12.23
N ARG A 106 -5.75 -5.76 11.28
CA ARG A 106 -6.91 -6.10 10.45
C ARG A 106 -6.55 -6.00 8.97
N VAL A 107 -6.83 -7.07 8.24
CA VAL A 107 -6.58 -7.18 6.80
C VAL A 107 -7.84 -7.75 6.16
N HIS A 108 -8.44 -6.98 5.26
CA HIS A 108 -9.72 -7.29 4.63
C HIS A 108 -9.65 -6.99 3.15
N ASP A 109 -10.10 -7.91 2.28
CA ASP A 109 -10.22 -7.63 0.84
C ASP A 109 -8.94 -7.06 0.21
N VAL A 110 -7.83 -7.78 0.36
CA VAL A 110 -6.52 -7.44 -0.20
C VAL A 110 -6.07 -8.57 -1.11
N GLU A 111 -5.89 -8.30 -2.40
CA GLU A 111 -5.36 -9.26 -3.37
C GLU A 111 -3.93 -8.89 -3.80
N LEU A 112 -3.07 -9.90 -3.97
CA LEU A 112 -1.85 -9.79 -4.76
C LEU A 112 -2.15 -10.34 -6.15
N ILE A 113 -2.40 -9.45 -7.11
CA ILE A 113 -2.84 -9.79 -8.46
C ILE A 113 -1.64 -10.22 -9.29
N GLY A 114 -1.71 -11.42 -9.87
CA GLY A 114 -0.68 -11.94 -10.78
C GLY A 114 -0.08 -13.25 -10.29
N GLN A 115 1.16 -13.53 -10.67
CA GLN A 115 1.82 -14.78 -10.33
C GLN A 115 3.26 -14.54 -9.88
N GLY A 116 3.58 -15.03 -8.68
CA GLY A 116 4.94 -15.15 -8.14
C GLY A 116 5.87 -15.86 -9.10
N ILE A 117 7.16 -15.47 -9.07
CA ILE A 117 8.31 -16.06 -9.76
C ILE A 117 7.95 -17.18 -10.77
N HIS A 118 7.51 -16.79 -11.96
CA HIS A 118 7.57 -17.62 -13.15
C HIS A 118 8.46 -16.89 -14.18
N ARG A 119 9.54 -17.56 -14.59
CA ARG A 119 10.30 -17.21 -15.79
C ARG A 119 9.71 -17.93 -16.98
#